data_AF-A0A0G1W3Z4-F1
#
_entry.id   AF-A0A0G1W3Z4-F1
#
_cell.length_a   1.000
_cell.length_b   1.000
_cell.length_c   1.000
_cell.angle_alpha   90.00
_cell.angle_beta   90.00
_cell.angle_gamma   90.00
#
_symmetry.space_group_name_H-M   'P 1'
#
loop_
_entity.id
_entity.type
_entity.pdbx_description
1 polymer ?
#
loop_
_entity_poly.entity_id
_entity_poly.type
_entity_poly.pdbx_seq_one_letter_code
_entity_poly.pdbx_strand_id
1 'polypeptide(L)'
;MDTTTAFAMGQISKDKELMVFDWNKAAQLIRGTKPKTASAGLQSDWEWTGGEIYANGKPIPKEETYTYLASTWAIPELKMDGEIMDCYIMKTEMPPEWGENPANVYWPVSALMIIGST
;
A
#
# COMPACT_ATOMS: atom_id res chain seq x y z
N MET A 1 17.08 -12.77 6.45
CA MET A 1 15.90 -13.42 5.84
C MET A 1 16.41 -14.40 4.80
N ASP A 2 16.16 -15.70 4.95
CA ASP A 2 16.65 -16.72 3.99
C ASP A 2 15.81 -16.71 2.70
N THR A 3 16.49 -16.56 1.57
CA THR A 3 15.93 -16.49 0.20
C THR A 3 15.02 -17.65 -0.18
N THR A 4 15.15 -18.79 0.51
CA THR A 4 14.30 -19.98 0.39
C THR A 4 12.86 -19.73 0.83
N THR A 5 12.64 -18.84 1.80
CA THR A 5 11.31 -18.54 2.36
C THR A 5 10.46 -17.73 1.38
N ALA A 6 11.06 -16.73 0.73
CA ALA A 6 10.40 -15.90 -0.29
C ALA A 6 10.02 -16.72 -1.54
N PHE A 7 10.89 -17.65 -1.96
CA PHE A 7 10.62 -18.50 -3.13
C PHE A 7 9.53 -19.54 -2.87
N ALA A 8 9.50 -20.16 -1.68
CA ALA A 8 8.47 -21.12 -1.29
C ALA A 8 7.09 -20.45 -1.15
N MET A 9 7.03 -19.23 -0.58
CA MET A 9 5.80 -18.44 -0.51
C MET A 9 5.28 -18.06 -1.90
N GLY A 10 6.17 -17.68 -2.82
CA GLY A 10 5.81 -17.38 -4.22
C GLY A 10 5.31 -18.58 -5.04
N GLN A 11 5.65 -19.82 -4.66
CA GLN A 11 5.12 -21.03 -5.30
C GLN A 11 3.73 -21.41 -4.77
N ILE A 12 3.45 -21.16 -3.49
CA ILE A 12 2.15 -21.43 -2.84
C ILE A 12 1.10 -20.36 -3.21
N SER A 13 1.53 -19.16 -3.55
CA SER A 13 0.65 -18.04 -3.90
C SER A 13 0.26 -17.94 -5.39
N LYS A 14 0.70 -18.86 -6.25
CA LYS A 14 0.42 -18.82 -7.70
C LYS A 14 -1.06 -18.84 -8.05
N ASP A 15 -1.90 -19.44 -7.21
CA ASP A 15 -3.35 -19.49 -7.40
C ASP A 15 -4.10 -18.45 -6.53
N LYS A 16 -3.37 -17.62 -5.76
CA LYS A 16 -3.97 -16.57 -4.94
C LYS A 16 -4.06 -15.27 -5.72
N GLU A 17 -5.24 -14.67 -5.64
CA GLU A 17 -5.47 -13.36 -6.21
C GLU A 17 -4.51 -12.31 -5.60
N LEU A 18 -4.03 -11.40 -6.45
CA LEU A 18 -3.11 -10.35 -6.04
C LEU A 18 -3.84 -9.35 -5.13
N MET A 19 -3.31 -9.16 -3.93
CA MET A 19 -3.72 -8.09 -3.03
C MET A 19 -3.02 -6.80 -3.44
N VAL A 20 -3.77 -5.71 -3.48
CA VAL A 20 -3.31 -4.37 -3.87
C VAL A 20 -3.63 -3.43 -2.73
N PHE A 21 -2.66 -2.61 -2.32
CA PHE A 21 -2.89 -1.63 -1.28
C PHE A 21 -4.03 -0.68 -1.65
N ASP A 22 -4.96 -0.53 -0.72
CA ASP A 22 -6.14 0.29 -0.93
C ASP A 22 -5.83 1.76 -0.65
N TRP A 23 -5.38 2.46 -1.69
CA TRP A 23 -5.10 3.89 -1.64
C TRP A 23 -6.31 4.74 -1.27
N ASN A 24 -7.53 4.33 -1.62
CA ASN A 24 -8.74 5.08 -1.29
C ASN A 24 -9.09 4.94 0.19
N LYS A 25 -9.04 3.71 0.73
CA LYS A 25 -9.20 3.46 2.17
C LYS A 25 -8.12 4.19 2.97
N ALA A 26 -6.86 4.13 2.53
CA ALA A 26 -5.78 4.87 3.17
C ALA A 26 -6.05 6.38 3.18
N ALA A 27 -6.47 6.96 2.05
CA ALA A 27 -6.81 8.37 1.96
C ALA A 27 -7.98 8.77 2.88
N GLN A 28 -9.03 7.93 2.95
CA GLN A 28 -10.18 8.16 3.83
C GLN A 28 -9.76 8.17 5.31
N LEU A 29 -8.95 7.19 5.70
CA LEU A 29 -8.41 7.07 7.05
C LEU A 29 -7.54 8.27 7.41
N ILE A 30 -6.54 8.59 6.58
CA ILE A 30 -5.64 9.72 6.81
C ILE A 30 -6.40 11.04 6.91
N ARG A 31 -7.42 11.26 6.06
CA ARG A 31 -8.26 12.47 6.15
C ARG A 31 -9.10 12.51 7.43
N GLY A 32 -9.62 11.36 7.86
CA GLY A 32 -10.46 11.25 9.05
C GLY A 32 -9.68 11.40 10.36
N THR A 33 -8.50 10.78 10.45
CA THR A 33 -7.69 10.75 11.68
C THR A 33 -6.65 11.86 11.75
N LYS A 34 -6.24 12.42 10.60
CA LYS A 34 -5.21 13.47 10.47
C LYS A 34 -3.92 13.09 11.20
N PRO A 35 -3.31 11.93 10.87
CA PRO A 35 -2.10 11.47 11.51
C PRO A 35 -0.93 12.39 11.17
N LYS A 36 0.11 12.39 12.01
CA LYS A 36 1.33 13.18 11.70
C LYS A 36 2.08 12.59 10.51
N THR A 37 2.16 11.27 10.50
CA THR A 37 2.78 10.48 9.44
C THR A 37 1.96 9.22 9.18
N ALA A 38 2.00 8.75 7.94
CA ALA A 38 1.49 7.44 7.57
C ALA A 38 2.50 6.71 6.68
N SER A 39 2.66 5.41 6.92
CA SER A 39 3.53 4.52 6.17
C SER A 39 2.74 3.34 5.64
N ALA A 40 3.16 2.76 4.54
CA ALA A 40 2.58 1.54 3.99
C ALA A 40 3.68 0.52 3.70
N GLY A 41 3.37 -0.75 3.88
CA GLY A 41 4.29 -1.87 3.64
C GLY A 41 3.56 -3.20 3.56
N LEU A 42 4.28 -4.27 3.26
CA LEU A 42 3.74 -5.63 3.31
C LEU A 42 3.93 -6.23 4.69
N GLN A 43 2.90 -6.94 5.16
CA GLN A 43 2.93 -7.71 6.39
C GLN A 43 4.16 -8.61 6.44
N SER A 44 4.85 -8.59 7.59
CA SER A 44 6.10 -9.34 7.84
C SER A 44 7.31 -8.96 6.96
N ASP A 45 7.22 -7.91 6.12
CA ASP A 45 8.33 -7.43 5.28
C ASP A 45 8.42 -5.89 5.17
N TRP A 46 8.17 -5.21 6.29
CA TRP A 46 8.24 -3.74 6.36
C TRP A 46 9.64 -3.17 6.09
N GLU A 47 10.69 -3.93 6.37
CA GLU A 47 12.08 -3.49 6.18
C GLU A 47 12.41 -3.22 4.70
N TRP A 48 11.85 -4.03 3.79
CA TRP A 48 12.17 -3.98 2.37
C TRP A 48 11.06 -3.41 1.51
N THR A 49 9.82 -3.42 2.00
CA THR A 49 8.64 -2.98 1.23
C THR A 49 7.97 -1.74 1.80
N GLY A 50 8.31 -1.40 3.05
CA GLY A 50 7.72 -0.32 3.81
C GLY A 50 8.33 1.04 3.52
N GLY A 51 7.49 2.06 3.44
CA GLY A 51 7.92 3.45 3.26
C GLY A 51 6.86 4.43 3.76
N GLU A 52 7.29 5.64 4.11
CA GLU A 52 6.36 6.72 4.40
C GLU A 52 5.65 7.15 3.12
N ILE A 53 4.33 7.30 3.19
CA ILE A 53 3.47 7.70 2.06
C ILE A 53 2.79 9.05 2.30
N TYR A 54 2.76 9.51 3.56
CA TYR A 54 2.16 10.77 3.96
C TYR A 54 2.94 11.35 5.15
N ALA A 55 3.30 12.63 5.06
CA ALA A 55 3.93 13.36 6.14
C ALA A 55 3.61 14.85 6.04
N ASN A 56 3.63 15.55 7.18
CA ASN A 56 3.48 17.00 7.23
C ASN A 56 2.20 17.52 6.55
N GLY A 57 1.12 16.74 6.66
CA GLY A 57 -0.17 17.12 6.09
C GLY A 57 -0.33 16.81 4.59
N LYS A 58 0.67 16.17 3.94
CA LYS A 58 0.70 15.97 2.48
C LYS A 58 1.13 14.55 2.07
N PRO A 59 0.63 14.03 0.95
CA PRO A 59 1.20 12.87 0.28
C PRO A 59 2.70 13.08 -0.02
N ILE A 60 3.50 12.04 0.20
CA ILE A 60 4.92 12.03 -0.20
C ILE A 60 5.00 11.66 -1.69
N PRO A 61 5.77 12.39 -2.53
CA PRO A 61 5.99 12.02 -3.93
C PRO A 61 6.61 10.63 -4.09
N LYS A 62 6.29 9.94 -5.19
CA LYS A 62 6.80 8.58 -5.44
C LYS A 62 8.32 8.54 -5.55
N GLU A 63 8.92 9.65 -5.95
CA GLU A 63 10.37 9.81 -6.13
C GLU A 63 11.10 9.97 -4.79
N GLU A 64 10.38 10.30 -3.72
CA GLU A 64 10.92 10.56 -2.38
C GLU A 64 10.73 9.38 -1.42
N THR A 65 10.06 8.32 -1.86
CA THR A 65 9.81 7.12 -1.05
C THR A 65 9.90 5.85 -1.89
N TYR A 66 10.15 4.73 -1.23
CA TYR A 66 10.06 3.42 -1.85
C TYR A 66 9.00 2.61 -1.13
N THR A 67 7.99 2.16 -1.87
CA THR A 67 6.97 1.25 -1.35
C THR A 67 6.66 0.20 -2.39
N TYR A 68 6.52 -1.05 -1.94
CA TYR A 68 6.07 -2.16 -2.77
C TYR A 68 4.80 -2.74 -2.17
N LEU A 69 3.65 -2.44 -2.79
CA LEU A 69 2.36 -2.51 -2.12
C LEU A 69 1.34 -3.40 -2.85
N ALA A 70 1.82 -4.30 -3.71
CA ALA A 70 1.01 -5.32 -4.36
C ALA A 70 1.67 -6.68 -4.18
N SER A 71 0.95 -7.67 -3.66
CA SER A 71 1.52 -8.98 -3.33
C SER A 71 0.49 -10.09 -3.38
N THR A 72 0.92 -11.29 -3.79
CA THR A 72 0.11 -12.52 -3.72
C THR A 72 0.37 -13.29 -2.41
N TRP A 73 1.38 -12.87 -1.63
CA TRP A 73 1.94 -13.64 -0.51
C TRP A 73 1.95 -12.91 0.83
N ALA A 74 1.79 -11.58 0.85
CA ALA A 74 1.71 -10.78 2.06
C ALA A 74 0.62 -9.72 1.96
N ILE A 75 -0.02 -9.42 3.09
CA ILE A 75 -1.10 -8.44 3.19
C ILE A 75 -0.49 -7.03 3.15
N PRO A 76 -0.91 -6.15 2.24
CA PRO A 76 -0.59 -4.74 2.34
C PRO A 76 -1.21 -4.10 3.59
N GLU A 77 -0.38 -3.40 4.36
CA GLU A 77 -0.71 -2.81 5.64
C GLU A 77 -0.47 -1.29 5.62
N LEU A 78 -1.29 -0.56 6.37
CA LEU A 78 -1.15 0.86 6.64
C LEU A 78 -0.75 1.04 8.11
N LYS A 79 0.25 1.88 8.34
CA LYS A 79 0.69 2.32 9.66
C LYS A 79 0.39 3.80 9.84
N MET A 80 -0.34 4.16 10.89
CA MET A 80 -0.62 5.55 11.27
C MET A 80 -0.39 5.72 12.77
N ASP A 81 0.39 6.73 13.17
CA ASP A 81 0.65 7.08 14.57
C ASP A 81 1.05 5.89 15.49
N GLY A 82 1.66 4.84 14.91
CA GLY A 82 2.11 3.65 15.63
C GLY A 82 1.19 2.43 15.54
N GLU A 83 -0.04 2.58 15.03
CA GLU A 83 -0.97 1.48 14.81
C GLU A 83 -0.84 0.94 13.38
N ILE A 84 -0.79 -0.39 13.23
CA ILE A 84 -0.73 -1.08 11.94
C ILE A 84 -2.06 -1.79 11.70
N MET A 85 -2.58 -1.67 10.48
CA MET A 85 -3.84 -2.30 10.08
C MET A 85 -3.82 -2.77 8.62
N ASP A 86 -4.58 -3.82 8.33
CA ASP A 86 -4.77 -4.33 6.97
C ASP A 86 -5.42 -3.27 6.07
N CYS A 87 -4.80 -2.99 4.93
CA CYS A 87 -5.23 -1.96 4.00
C CYS A 87 -5.04 -2.40 2.56
N TYR A 88 -5.89 -3.31 2.10
CA TYR A 88 -5.84 -3.85 0.76
C TYR A 88 -7.23 -4.10 0.17
N ILE A 89 -7.26 -4.18 -1.15
CA ILE A 89 -8.33 -4.71 -1.99
C ILE A 89 -7.75 -5.83 -2.85
N MET A 90 -8.60 -6.69 -3.39
CA MET A 90 -8.18 -7.67 -4.37
C MET A 90 -8.02 -7.02 -5.75
N LYS A 91 -7.17 -7.58 -6.61
CA LYS A 91 -6.94 -7.04 -7.97
C LYS A 91 -8.24 -6.93 -8.79
N THR A 92 -9.19 -7.85 -8.64
CA THR A 92 -10.50 -7.77 -9.31
C THR A 92 -11.36 -6.59 -8.81
N GLU A 93 -11.11 -6.12 -7.60
CA GLU A 93 -11.79 -4.95 -7.00
C GLU A 93 -11.07 -3.64 -7.32
N MET A 94 -9.89 -3.71 -7.95
CA MET A 94 -9.07 -2.54 -8.25
C MET A 94 -9.81 -1.62 -9.23
N PRO A 95 -9.99 -0.33 -8.88
CA PRO A 95 -10.64 0.62 -9.77
C PRO A 95 -9.94 0.69 -11.13
N PRO A 96 -10.66 0.64 -12.26
CA PRO A 96 -10.05 0.65 -13.59
C PRO A 96 -9.16 1.88 -13.85
N GLU A 97 -9.46 3.02 -13.21
CA GLU A 97 -8.69 4.25 -13.35
C GLU A 97 -7.31 4.20 -12.68
N TRP A 98 -7.05 3.19 -11.84
CA TRP A 98 -5.72 2.93 -11.30
C TRP A 98 -4.78 2.29 -12.35
N GLY A 99 -5.33 1.87 -13.49
CA GLY A 99 -4.60 1.30 -14.62
C GLY A 99 -4.49 -0.22 -14.56
N GLU A 100 -3.60 -0.80 -15.36
CA GLU A 100 -3.51 -2.26 -15.48
C GLU A 100 -2.51 -2.88 -14.50
N ASN A 101 -1.44 -2.16 -14.14
CA ASN A 101 -0.34 -2.65 -13.31
C ASN A 101 -0.45 -2.15 -11.86
N PRO A 102 -0.86 -3.02 -10.90
CA PRO A 102 -1.01 -2.64 -9.49
C PRO A 102 0.27 -2.19 -8.82
N ALA A 103 1.43 -2.70 -9.26
CA ALA A 103 2.73 -2.30 -8.73
C ALA A 103 3.09 -0.84 -9.09
N ASN A 104 2.42 -0.26 -10.09
CA ASN A 104 2.65 1.12 -10.49
C ASN A 104 1.73 2.11 -9.78
N VAL A 105 0.66 1.63 -9.14
CA VAL A 105 -0.34 2.48 -8.48
C VAL A 105 0.28 3.14 -7.26
N TYR A 106 0.29 4.46 -7.26
CA TYR A 106 0.80 5.29 -6.17
C TYR A 106 0.03 6.60 -6.15
N TRP A 107 -0.63 6.90 -5.02
CA TRP A 107 -1.54 8.07 -4.89
C TRP A 107 -2.38 8.34 -6.15
N PRO A 108 -3.26 7.41 -6.56
CA PRO A 108 -4.12 7.60 -7.71
C PRO A 108 -5.02 8.83 -7.53
N VAL A 109 -5.52 9.38 -8.64
CA VAL A 109 -6.33 10.61 -8.63
C VAL A 109 -7.52 10.51 -7.66
N SER A 110 -8.18 9.35 -7.57
CA SER A 110 -9.27 9.13 -6.60
C SER A 110 -8.82 9.30 -5.14
N ALA A 111 -7.65 8.78 -4.76
CA ALA A 111 -7.09 8.93 -3.42
C ALA A 111 -6.67 10.38 -3.12
N LEU A 112 -6.08 11.06 -4.11
CA LEU A 112 -5.69 12.47 -4.01
C LEU A 112 -6.91 13.40 -3.83
N MET A 113 -8.00 13.13 -4.54
CA MET A 113 -9.27 13.85 -4.34
C MET A 113 -9.84 13.61 -2.95
N ILE A 114 -9.74 12.39 -2.42
CA ILE A 114 -10.19 12.08 -1.05
C ILE A 114 -9.38 12.87 -0.04
N ILE A 115 -8.05 12.88 -0.14
CA ILE A 115 -7.19 13.54 0.85
C ILE A 115 -7.20 15.08 0.75
N GLY A 116 -7.71 15.62 -0.37
CA GLY A 116 -7.77 17.07 -0.61
C GLY A 116 -6.44 17.66 -1.10
N SER A 117 -5.61 16.84 -1.75
CA SER A 117 -4.37 17.28 -2.40
C SER A 117 -4.60 17.27 -3.92
N THR A 118 -4.99 18.40 -4.47
CA THR A 118 -5.08 18.67 -5.92
C THR A 118 -3.97 19.60 -6.37
#